data_AF-A0A965FBD7-F1
#
_entry.id   AF-A0A965FBD7-F1
#
_cell.length_a   1.000
_cell.length_b   1.000
_cell.length_c   1.000
_cell.angle_alpha   90.00
_cell.angle_beta   90.00
_cell.angle_gamma   90.00
#
_symmetry.space_group_name_H-M   'P 1'
#
loop_
_entity.id
_entity.type
_entity.pdbx_description
1 polymer ?
#
loop_
_entity_poly.entity_id
_entity_poly.type
_entity_poly.pdbx_seq_one_letter_code
_entity_poly.pdbx_strand_id
1 'polypeptide(L)'
;MAARWLVCAIRAQPVLPLSLVCRRRAETHRALLCTPALIRFAEAMRRPVVIIFARAPRLGAVKRRLAAGIGAGGALRFYRAMLAATAWPIARDSRWRTILAITPPGARADWARLAPPGTPRMAQVAGDLGRRMEKAMAPFPRAILIGSDIPGLGPADIAAGFRALGRADAVFGPALDGGFWLVGFGPRRPQHPFAKVRWSGPHALADTLANFLQHRVALLPPKRDVDTAEDLVALMPSALP
;
A
#
# COMPACT_ATOMS: atom_id res chain seq x y z
N MET A 1 44.11 7.76 -5.17
CA MET A 1 45.37 7.52 -5.89
C MET A 1 45.90 6.19 -5.36
N ALA A 2 45.68 5.09 -6.10
CA ALA A 2 46.66 4.48 -7.03
C ALA A 2 47.88 3.91 -6.25
N ALA A 3 48.37 2.68 -6.38
CA ALA A 3 48.36 1.65 -7.43
C ALA A 3 48.70 0.28 -6.73
N ARG A 4 48.30 -0.94 -7.15
CA ARG A 4 48.51 -1.67 -8.43
C ARG A 4 50.02 -1.97 -8.61
N TRP A 5 50.54 -3.21 -8.57
CA TRP A 5 50.60 -4.24 -9.63
C TRP A 5 51.49 -5.43 -9.14
N LEU A 6 51.11 -6.71 -9.33
CA LEU A 6 51.66 -7.73 -10.30
C LEU A 6 52.96 -8.42 -9.81
N VAL A 7 53.15 -9.76 -9.85
CA VAL A 7 53.40 -10.65 -11.00
C VAL A 7 53.54 -12.09 -10.48
N CYS A 8 52.95 -13.11 -11.15
CA CYS A 8 53.71 -14.26 -11.70
C CYS A 8 52.81 -15.19 -12.54
N ALA A 9 53.30 -15.52 -13.73
CA ALA A 9 52.70 -16.37 -14.75
C ALA A 9 53.21 -17.82 -14.64
N ILE A 10 52.54 -18.77 -15.32
CA ILE A 10 53.02 -20.01 -15.99
C ILE A 10 51.76 -20.84 -16.32
N ARG A 11 51.25 -20.82 -17.57
CA ARG A 11 51.51 -21.68 -18.74
C ARG A 11 50.87 -23.09 -18.74
N ALA A 12 50.06 -23.30 -19.78
CA ALA A 12 49.86 -24.52 -20.60
C ALA A 12 49.07 -25.74 -20.06
N GLN A 13 48.10 -26.17 -20.88
CA GLN A 13 47.28 -27.41 -20.80
C GLN A 13 48.13 -28.67 -21.12
N PRO A 14 47.64 -29.91 -20.87
CA PRO A 14 46.82 -30.60 -21.89
C PRO A 14 45.66 -31.46 -21.34
N VAL A 15 45.00 -32.14 -22.28
CA VAL A 15 43.65 -32.70 -22.33
C VAL A 15 43.55 -34.17 -21.84
N LEU A 16 42.32 -34.61 -21.49
CA LEU A 16 41.73 -35.98 -21.39
C LEU A 16 41.78 -36.72 -20.03
N PRO A 17 40.85 -37.68 -19.72
CA PRO A 17 39.45 -37.87 -20.14
C PRO A 17 38.45 -38.12 -18.96
N LEU A 18 37.15 -38.15 -19.27
CA LEU A 18 36.07 -38.57 -18.36
C LEU A 18 36.24 -40.03 -17.88
N SER A 19 36.39 -40.24 -16.57
CA SER A 19 35.76 -41.31 -15.79
C SER A 19 36.21 -41.20 -14.32
N LEU A 20 35.41 -41.72 -13.39
CA LEU A 20 35.54 -41.63 -11.92
C LEU A 20 34.92 -40.39 -11.26
N VAL A 21 33.62 -40.23 -11.50
CA VAL A 21 32.69 -39.78 -10.45
C VAL A 21 32.68 -40.86 -9.36
N CYS A 22 33.51 -40.72 -8.33
CA CYS A 22 33.40 -41.52 -7.11
C CYS A 22 33.59 -40.64 -5.88
N ARG A 23 32.46 -40.40 -5.21
CA ARG A 23 32.29 -40.21 -3.76
C ARG A 23 33.43 -39.48 -3.03
N ARG A 24 33.24 -38.17 -2.84
CA ARG A 24 33.46 -37.45 -1.56
C ARG A 24 33.16 -35.96 -1.75
N ARG A 25 31.92 -35.55 -1.47
CA ARG A 25 31.52 -34.18 -1.08
C ARG A 25 30.02 -34.16 -0.77
N ALA A 26 29.58 -35.08 0.10
CA ALA A 26 28.44 -34.78 0.96
C ALA A 26 29.02 -34.03 2.16
N GLU A 27 28.25 -33.09 2.74
CA GLU A 27 28.59 -32.35 3.97
C GLU A 27 29.52 -31.13 3.83
N THR A 28 29.10 -30.07 3.13
CA THR A 28 29.59 -28.70 3.48
C THR A 28 28.81 -27.49 2.94
N HIS A 29 27.55 -27.60 2.51
CA HIS A 29 26.79 -26.40 2.05
C HIS A 29 25.32 -26.36 2.48
N ARG A 30 25.02 -26.66 3.75
CA ARG A 30 23.66 -26.50 4.30
C ARG A 30 23.61 -25.73 5.62
N ALA A 31 24.40 -24.65 5.71
CA ALA A 31 24.28 -23.67 6.80
C ALA A 31 24.69 -22.28 6.32
N LEU A 32 24.01 -21.74 5.30
CA LEU A 32 24.01 -20.29 5.06
C LEU A 32 23.18 -19.62 6.16
N LEU A 33 23.85 -19.34 7.27
CA LEU A 33 23.60 -18.29 8.27
C LEU A 33 22.26 -17.54 8.13
N CYS A 34 21.16 -18.13 8.61
CA CYS A 34 19.99 -17.36 9.01
C CYS A 34 20.30 -16.74 10.39
N THR A 35 20.98 -15.59 10.39
CA THR A 35 21.16 -14.82 11.63
C THR A 35 19.78 -14.40 12.18
N PRO A 36 19.63 -14.24 13.51
CA PRO A 36 18.40 -13.70 14.10
C PRO A 36 17.96 -12.38 13.46
N ALA A 37 18.92 -11.58 12.96
CA ALA A 37 18.65 -10.36 12.19
C ALA A 37 18.00 -10.64 10.82
N LEU A 38 18.47 -11.64 10.06
CA LEU A 38 17.87 -12.05 8.77
C LEU A 38 16.49 -12.67 8.95
N ILE A 39 16.29 -13.47 10.00
CA ILE A 39 14.97 -14.03 10.35
C ILE A 39 14.01 -12.90 10.71
N ARG A 40 14.39 -11.98 11.61
CA ARG A 40 13.57 -10.82 11.98
C ARG A 40 13.30 -9.89 10.79
N PHE A 41 14.25 -9.74 9.88
CA PHE A 41 14.07 -8.97 8.65
C PHE A 41 13.06 -9.65 7.70
N ALA A 42 13.19 -10.95 7.49
CA ALA A 42 12.23 -11.73 6.69
C ALA A 42 10.83 -11.77 7.32
N GLU A 43 10.73 -11.87 8.65
CA GLU A 43 9.47 -11.81 9.40
C GLU A 43 8.84 -10.41 9.34
N ALA A 44 9.64 -9.35 9.46
CA ALA A 44 9.17 -7.98 9.28
C ALA A 44 8.67 -7.72 7.84
N MET A 45 9.25 -8.39 6.84
CA MET A 45 8.81 -8.38 5.44
C MET A 45 7.59 -9.29 5.18
N ARG A 46 7.30 -10.26 6.05
CA ARG A 46 6.11 -11.14 5.96
C ARG A 46 4.86 -10.54 6.60
N ARG A 47 5.00 -9.51 7.45
CA ARG A 47 3.84 -8.85 8.04
C ARG A 47 3.01 -8.16 6.94
N PRO A 48 1.69 -8.34 6.93
CA PRO A 48 0.84 -7.63 5.98
C PRO A 48 1.00 -6.11 6.16
N VAL A 49 0.94 -5.37 5.06
CA VAL A 49 1.16 -3.93 5.05
C VAL A 49 -0.12 -3.18 4.72
N VAL A 50 -0.41 -2.12 5.47
CA VAL A 50 -1.49 -1.18 5.17
C VAL A 50 -0.88 0.13 4.71
N ILE A 51 -1.30 0.61 3.55
CA ILE A 51 -0.86 1.86 2.96
C ILE A 51 -2.04 2.82 3.00
N ILE A 52 -1.85 3.97 3.64
CA ILE A 52 -2.87 5.03 3.69
C ILE A 52 -2.45 6.12 2.72
N PHE A 53 -3.24 6.34 1.68
CA PHE A 53 -3.03 7.46 0.76
C PHE A 53 -3.51 8.75 1.44
N ALA A 54 -2.57 9.68 1.60
CA ALA A 54 -2.83 10.97 2.22
C ALA A 54 -2.24 12.10 1.37
N ARG A 55 -2.99 13.21 1.28
CA ARG A 55 -2.47 14.48 0.79
C ARG A 55 -2.03 15.31 1.98
N ALA A 56 -0.96 16.07 1.84
CA ALA A 56 -0.53 16.99 2.87
C ALA A 56 -1.65 18.00 3.18
N PRO A 57 -2.07 18.13 4.46
CA PRO A 57 -3.20 18.97 4.84
C PRO A 57 -2.79 20.45 4.83
N ARG A 58 -2.87 21.05 3.64
CA ARG A 58 -2.62 22.47 3.36
C ARG A 58 -3.93 23.15 2.98
N LEU A 59 -4.11 24.39 3.45
CA LEU A 59 -5.28 25.21 3.14
C LEU A 59 -5.46 25.33 1.61
N GLY A 60 -6.67 25.10 1.11
CA GLY A 60 -7.00 25.15 -0.33
C GLY A 60 -6.50 23.96 -1.16
N ALA A 61 -5.72 23.03 -0.59
CA ALA A 61 -5.13 21.91 -1.34
C ALA A 61 -5.93 20.59 -1.20
N VAL A 62 -6.81 20.50 -0.21
CA VAL A 62 -7.59 19.30 0.13
C VAL A 62 -9.08 19.59 0.05
N LYS A 63 -9.87 18.57 -0.31
CA LYS A 63 -11.34 18.60 -0.30
C LYS A 63 -11.94 19.89 -0.90
N ARG A 64 -11.54 20.22 -2.13
CA ARG A 64 -11.92 21.48 -2.81
C ARG A 64 -13.42 21.60 -3.04
N ARG A 65 -14.11 20.49 -3.29
CA ARG A 65 -15.58 20.45 -3.45
C ARG A 65 -16.27 20.77 -2.14
N LEU A 66 -15.91 20.08 -1.04
CA LEU A 66 -16.36 20.43 0.31
C LEU A 66 -16.04 21.89 0.68
N ALA A 67 -14.86 22.39 0.32
CA ALA A 67 -14.46 23.77 0.59
C ALA A 67 -15.36 24.81 -0.10
N ALA A 68 -16.02 24.46 -1.21
CA ALA A 68 -16.98 25.35 -1.86
C ALA A 68 -18.25 25.56 -1.01
N GLY A 69 -18.63 24.58 -0.18
CA GLY A 69 -19.78 24.68 0.72
C GLY A 69 -19.43 25.22 2.12
N ILE A 70 -18.36 24.73 2.75
CA ILE A 70 -18.04 25.03 4.17
C ILE A 70 -16.79 25.91 4.36
N GLY A 71 -16.24 26.42 3.25
CA GLY A 71 -15.00 27.20 3.23
C GLY A 71 -13.72 26.36 3.37
N ALA A 72 -12.61 26.91 2.87
CA ALA A 72 -11.31 26.23 2.87
C ALA A 72 -10.80 25.86 4.28
N GLY A 73 -11.08 26.70 5.27
CA GLY A 73 -10.71 26.44 6.67
C GLY A 73 -11.51 25.28 7.28
N GLY A 74 -12.81 25.22 7.03
CA GLY A 74 -13.69 24.12 7.45
C GLY A 74 -13.27 22.80 6.81
N ALA A 75 -13.08 22.79 5.50
CA ALA A 75 -12.63 21.62 4.76
C ALA A 75 -11.26 21.11 5.24
N LEU A 76 -10.32 22.01 5.57
CA LEU A 76 -9.02 21.62 6.12
C LEU A 76 -9.14 20.98 7.50
N ARG A 77 -9.96 21.54 8.40
CA ARG A 77 -10.20 20.95 9.74
C ARG A 77 -10.84 19.57 9.61
N PHE A 78 -11.87 19.46 8.78
CA PHE A 78 -12.53 18.19 8.49
C PHE A 78 -11.54 17.15 7.97
N TYR A 79 -10.75 17.48 6.95
CA TYR A 79 -9.77 16.56 6.37
C TYR A 79 -8.73 16.09 7.40
N ARG A 80 -8.23 17.00 8.25
CA ARG A 80 -7.28 16.64 9.33
C ARG A 80 -7.91 15.68 10.35
N ALA A 81 -9.15 15.95 10.76
CA ALA A 81 -9.86 15.08 11.71
C ALA A 81 -10.09 13.69 11.12
N MET A 82 -10.55 13.60 9.86
CA MET A 82 -10.77 12.35 9.14
C MET A 82 -9.49 11.51 8.97
N LEU A 83 -8.41 12.16 8.51
CA LEU A 83 -7.12 11.51 8.34
C LEU A 83 -6.60 10.98 9.70
N ALA A 84 -6.70 11.78 10.77
CA ALA A 84 -6.29 11.36 12.10
C ALA A 84 -7.14 10.19 12.62
N ALA A 85 -8.47 10.32 12.53
CA ALA A 85 -9.41 9.28 12.96
C ALA A 85 -9.21 7.95 12.21
N THR A 86 -8.75 8.00 10.97
CA THR A 86 -8.40 6.81 10.17
C THR A 86 -7.02 6.27 10.54
N ALA A 87 -5.99 7.12 10.52
CA ALA A 87 -4.60 6.69 10.63
C ALA A 87 -4.22 6.23 12.04
N TRP A 88 -4.74 6.87 13.10
CA TRP A 88 -4.43 6.51 14.48
C TRP A 88 -4.77 5.06 14.84
N PRO A 89 -6.05 4.61 14.74
CA PRO A 89 -6.40 3.25 15.11
C PRO A 89 -5.74 2.21 14.19
N ILE A 90 -5.62 2.50 12.90
CA ILE A 90 -4.99 1.57 11.94
C ILE A 90 -3.49 1.44 12.17
N ALA A 91 -2.77 2.51 12.50
CA ALA A 91 -1.34 2.46 12.75
C ALA A 91 -0.96 1.85 14.10
N ARG A 92 -1.88 1.82 15.08
CA ARG A 92 -1.67 1.17 16.39
C ARG A 92 -1.93 -0.33 16.40
N ASP A 93 -2.60 -0.85 15.38
CA ASP A 93 -2.94 -2.27 15.31
C ASP A 93 -1.70 -3.11 14.95
N SER A 94 -1.35 -4.06 15.82
CA SER A 94 -0.16 -4.90 15.67
C SER A 94 -0.32 -6.02 14.63
N ARG A 95 -1.50 -6.26 14.07
CA ARG A 95 -1.72 -7.30 13.06
C ARG A 95 -1.04 -6.99 11.72
N TRP A 96 -0.75 -5.71 11.45
CA TRP A 96 -0.08 -5.26 10.23
C TRP A 96 0.92 -4.15 10.53
N ARG A 97 1.67 -3.75 9.49
CA ARG A 97 2.50 -2.54 9.50
C ARG A 97 1.82 -1.47 8.66
N THR A 98 1.71 -0.26 9.20
CA THR A 98 1.06 0.86 8.50
C THR A 98 2.10 1.81 7.91
N ILE A 99 1.85 2.32 6.70
CA ILE A 99 2.68 3.29 6.00
C ILE A 99 1.78 4.40 5.45
N LEU A 100 2.16 5.66 5.64
CA LEU A 100 1.49 6.79 4.99
C LEU A 100 2.17 7.10 3.65
N ALA A 101 1.43 7.00 2.56
CA ALA A 101 1.88 7.41 1.23
C ALA A 101 1.41 8.85 0.94
N ILE A 102 2.34 9.79 0.97
CA ILE A 102 2.08 11.23 1.04
C ILE A 102 2.26 11.89 -0.33
N THR A 103 1.33 12.79 -0.68
CA THR A 103 1.47 13.71 -1.81
C THR A 103 1.31 15.18 -1.37
N PRO A 104 2.08 16.13 -1.92
CA PRO A 104 3.24 15.92 -2.80
C PRO A 104 4.47 15.39 -2.04
N PRO A 105 5.49 14.86 -2.75
CA PRO A 105 6.75 14.44 -2.15
C PRO A 105 7.39 15.56 -1.30
N GLY A 106 7.93 15.22 -0.13
CA GLY A 106 8.61 16.19 0.75
C GLY A 106 7.69 17.18 1.48
N ALA A 107 6.36 17.02 1.38
CA ALA A 107 5.43 17.95 1.99
C ALA A 107 5.55 17.99 3.53
N ARG A 108 5.73 19.21 4.05
CA ARG A 108 5.72 19.48 5.50
C ARG A 108 4.28 19.55 6.01
N ALA A 109 4.00 18.84 7.09
CA ALA A 109 2.79 18.94 7.89
C ALA A 109 3.10 18.45 9.32
N ASP A 110 2.23 18.77 10.27
CA ASP A 110 2.31 18.25 11.64
C ASP A 110 1.82 16.79 11.69
N TRP A 111 2.63 15.90 11.11
CA TRP A 111 2.31 14.48 10.98
C TRP A 111 2.17 13.76 12.32
N ALA A 112 2.79 14.30 13.39
CA ALA A 112 2.66 13.76 14.74
C ALA A 112 1.25 13.89 15.32
N ARG A 113 0.46 14.86 14.84
CA ARG A 113 -0.98 14.95 15.17
C ARG A 113 -1.86 14.03 14.33
N LEU A 114 -1.38 13.65 13.14
CA LEU A 114 -2.19 12.93 12.15
C LEU A 114 -2.02 11.41 12.25
N ALA A 115 -0.91 10.93 12.81
CA ALA A 115 -0.64 9.51 12.99
C ALA A 115 0.31 9.30 14.18
N PRO A 116 0.36 8.08 14.74
CA PRO A 116 1.28 7.76 15.82
C PRO A 116 2.73 8.11 15.47
N PRO A 117 3.52 8.62 16.43
CA PRO A 117 4.95 8.81 16.27
C PRO A 117 5.63 7.55 15.74
N GLY A 118 6.58 7.73 14.82
CA GLY A 118 7.30 6.61 14.20
C GLY A 118 6.56 5.90 13.07
N THR A 119 5.31 6.28 12.73
CA THR A 119 4.62 5.75 11.55
C THR A 119 5.44 6.02 10.28
N PRO A 120 5.90 4.98 9.55
CA PRO A 120 6.67 5.16 8.32
C PRO A 120 5.90 5.96 7.28
N ARG A 121 6.65 6.75 6.51
CA ARG A 121 6.12 7.60 5.43
C ARG A 121 6.88 7.32 4.14
N MET A 122 6.16 7.32 3.03
CA MET A 122 6.73 7.29 1.68
C MET A 122 6.08 8.37 0.82
N ALA A 123 6.78 8.82 -0.22
CA ALA A 123 6.20 9.74 -1.19
C ALA A 123 5.39 8.98 -2.24
N GLN A 124 4.24 9.52 -2.66
CA GLN A 124 3.56 9.06 -3.86
C GLN A 124 4.38 9.49 -5.09
N VAL A 125 4.50 8.59 -6.07
CA VAL A 125 5.14 8.90 -7.36
C VAL A 125 4.27 9.84 -8.20
N ALA A 126 4.87 10.46 -9.22
CA ALA A 126 4.10 11.18 -10.24
C ALA A 126 3.33 10.21 -11.15
N GLY A 127 2.26 10.73 -11.77
CA GLY A 127 1.40 10.00 -12.71
C GLY A 127 -0.04 9.86 -12.22
N ASP A 128 -0.81 9.04 -12.93
CA ASP A 128 -2.21 8.76 -12.59
C ASP A 128 -2.36 8.00 -11.25
N LEU A 129 -3.60 7.76 -10.83
CA LEU A 129 -3.89 7.07 -9.58
C LEU A 129 -3.44 5.60 -9.59
N GLY A 130 -3.63 4.89 -10.71
CA GLY A 130 -3.22 3.50 -10.88
C GLY A 130 -1.74 3.30 -10.69
N ARG A 131 -0.91 4.10 -11.38
CA ARG A 131 0.55 4.09 -11.25
C ARG A 131 1.00 4.38 -9.83
N ARG A 132 0.34 5.30 -9.14
CA ARG A 132 0.63 5.61 -7.73
C ARG A 132 0.35 4.42 -6.82
N MET A 133 -0.81 3.77 -6.97
CA MET A 133 -1.17 2.58 -6.18
C MET A 133 -0.25 1.40 -6.48
N GLU A 134 0.01 1.12 -7.77
CA GLU A 134 0.90 0.03 -8.19
C GLU A 134 2.30 0.19 -7.59
N LYS A 135 2.90 1.38 -7.72
CA LYS A 135 4.24 1.63 -7.17
C LYS A 135 4.27 1.58 -5.65
N ALA A 136 3.22 2.03 -4.96
CA ALA A 136 3.15 1.96 -3.51
C ALA A 136 3.03 0.51 -3.00
N MET A 137 2.27 -0.34 -3.71
CA MET A 137 2.02 -1.72 -3.30
C MET A 137 3.08 -2.71 -3.80
N ALA A 138 3.80 -2.40 -4.88
CA ALA A 138 4.78 -3.29 -5.51
C ALA A 138 5.79 -3.95 -4.56
N PRO A 139 6.37 -3.23 -3.56
CA PRO A 139 7.35 -3.82 -2.64
C PRO A 139 6.78 -4.88 -1.70
N PHE A 140 5.45 -4.99 -1.60
CA PHE A 140 4.79 -5.79 -0.58
C PHE A 140 4.03 -6.96 -1.22
N PRO A 141 4.30 -8.20 -0.81
CA PRO A 141 3.62 -9.38 -1.34
C PRO A 141 2.16 -9.46 -0.87
N ARG A 142 1.85 -8.87 0.30
CA ARG A 142 0.50 -8.81 0.86
C ARG A 142 0.25 -7.42 1.43
N ALA A 143 -0.51 -6.62 0.70
CA ALA A 143 -0.80 -5.24 1.08
C ALA A 143 -2.25 -4.86 0.84
N ILE A 144 -2.73 -3.96 1.68
CA ILE A 144 -3.98 -3.22 1.52
C ILE A 144 -3.64 -1.75 1.39
N LEU A 145 -4.31 -1.07 0.48
CA LEU A 145 -4.24 0.36 0.26
C LEU A 145 -5.63 0.95 0.44
N ILE A 146 -5.71 2.05 1.18
CA ILE A 146 -6.94 2.78 1.47
C ILE A 146 -6.79 4.28 1.24
N GLY A 147 -7.93 4.95 0.99
CA GLY A 147 -8.06 6.40 1.13
C GLY A 147 -8.02 6.84 2.61
N SER A 148 -8.08 8.15 2.84
CA SER A 148 -8.06 8.76 4.19
C SER A 148 -9.35 9.50 4.55
N ASP A 149 -10.36 9.37 3.71
CA ASP A 149 -11.54 10.23 3.64
C ASP A 149 -12.86 9.45 3.63
N ILE A 150 -12.84 8.21 4.13
CA ILE A 150 -14.01 7.35 4.28
C ILE A 150 -14.42 7.31 5.75
N PRO A 151 -15.59 7.88 6.13
CA PRO A 151 -16.14 7.80 7.48
C PRO A 151 -16.35 6.37 7.95
N GLY A 152 -16.08 6.14 9.24
CA GLY A 152 -16.28 4.84 9.86
C GLY A 152 -15.34 3.74 9.35
N LEU A 153 -14.33 4.08 8.53
CA LEU A 153 -13.27 3.14 8.16
C LEU A 153 -12.33 2.92 9.35
N GLY A 154 -12.07 1.66 9.69
CA GLY A 154 -11.22 1.33 10.84
C GLY A 154 -10.56 -0.04 10.78
N PRO A 155 -9.92 -0.47 11.90
CA PRO A 155 -9.18 -1.73 11.95
C PRO A 155 -10.01 -2.98 11.63
N ALA A 156 -11.31 -2.97 11.92
CA ALA A 156 -12.20 -4.08 11.59
C ALA A 156 -12.32 -4.30 10.08
N ASP A 157 -12.41 -3.22 9.30
CA ASP A 157 -12.47 -3.27 7.83
C ASP A 157 -11.17 -3.79 7.24
N ILE A 158 -10.03 -3.30 7.75
CA ILE A 158 -8.70 -3.76 7.33
C ILE A 158 -8.51 -5.26 7.63
N ALA A 159 -8.95 -5.70 8.82
CA ALA A 159 -8.91 -7.11 9.17
C ALA A 159 -9.80 -7.95 8.25
N ALA A 160 -10.98 -7.47 7.89
CA ALA A 160 -11.86 -8.13 6.91
C ALA A 160 -11.18 -8.25 5.53
N GLY A 161 -10.53 -7.19 5.07
CA GLY A 161 -9.74 -7.20 3.83
C GLY A 161 -8.61 -8.25 3.86
N PHE A 162 -7.83 -8.31 4.94
CA PHE A 162 -6.77 -9.31 5.04
C PHE A 162 -7.31 -10.74 5.15
N ARG A 163 -8.43 -10.95 5.87
CA ARG A 163 -9.11 -12.26 5.90
C ARG A 163 -9.56 -12.69 4.50
N ALA A 164 -10.14 -11.78 3.73
CA ALA A 164 -10.55 -12.05 2.35
C ALA A 164 -9.35 -12.43 1.46
N LEU A 165 -8.22 -11.72 1.59
CA LEU A 165 -6.95 -12.07 0.92
C LEU A 165 -6.35 -13.42 1.35
N GLY A 166 -6.88 -14.06 2.41
CA GLY A 166 -6.50 -15.43 2.74
C GLY A 166 -7.04 -16.45 1.73
N ARG A 167 -8.10 -16.10 0.98
CA ARG A 167 -8.78 -16.99 0.02
C ARG A 167 -8.86 -16.42 -1.40
N ALA A 168 -8.63 -15.11 -1.55
CA ALA A 168 -8.63 -14.39 -2.81
C ALA A 168 -7.23 -13.88 -3.17
N ASP A 169 -7.03 -13.57 -4.44
CA ASP A 169 -5.79 -13.00 -4.96
C ASP A 169 -5.84 -11.45 -4.94
N ALA A 170 -7.05 -10.87 -4.99
CA ALA A 170 -7.31 -9.45 -4.76
C ALA A 170 -8.58 -9.23 -3.93
N VAL A 171 -8.65 -8.09 -3.25
CA VAL A 171 -9.84 -7.63 -2.54
C VAL A 171 -10.12 -6.16 -2.87
N PHE A 172 -11.39 -5.82 -3.07
CA PHE A 172 -11.82 -4.44 -3.27
C PHE A 172 -12.94 -4.09 -2.29
N GLY A 173 -12.90 -2.88 -1.73
CA GLY A 173 -14.04 -2.27 -1.06
C GLY A 173 -14.71 -1.28 -2.01
N PRO A 174 -15.88 -1.61 -2.60
CA PRO A 174 -16.54 -0.72 -3.56
C PRO A 174 -16.95 0.60 -2.92
N ALA A 175 -16.71 1.70 -3.61
CA ALA A 175 -17.27 3.00 -3.25
C ALA A 175 -18.57 3.23 -4.03
N LEU A 176 -19.50 4.00 -3.45
CA LEU A 176 -20.81 4.25 -4.06
C LEU A 176 -20.75 5.10 -5.34
N ASP A 177 -19.64 5.80 -5.56
CA ASP A 177 -19.36 6.58 -6.76
C ASP A 177 -18.86 5.73 -7.95
N GLY A 178 -18.73 4.40 -7.76
CA GLY A 178 -18.21 3.42 -8.71
C GLY A 178 -16.68 3.27 -8.72
N GLY A 179 -15.99 3.93 -7.80
CA GLY A 179 -14.61 3.65 -7.42
C GLY A 179 -14.48 2.55 -6.37
N PHE A 180 -13.39 2.60 -5.62
CA PHE A 180 -13.17 1.72 -4.47
C PHE A 180 -12.44 2.47 -3.36
N TRP A 181 -12.90 2.27 -2.12
CA TRP A 181 -12.31 2.84 -0.92
C TRP A 181 -11.12 2.02 -0.39
N LEU A 182 -11.04 0.75 -0.80
CA LEU A 182 -9.97 -0.19 -0.47
C LEU A 182 -9.59 -1.02 -1.68
N VAL A 183 -8.30 -1.22 -1.88
CA VAL A 183 -7.74 -2.26 -2.76
C VAL A 183 -6.68 -3.04 -2.01
N GLY A 184 -6.71 -4.36 -2.11
CA GLY A 184 -5.71 -5.22 -1.52
C GLY A 184 -5.25 -6.29 -2.48
N PHE A 185 -3.97 -6.63 -2.42
CA PHE A 185 -3.38 -7.65 -3.26
C PHE A 185 -2.66 -8.71 -2.43
N GLY A 186 -2.84 -9.97 -2.84
CA GLY A 186 -1.98 -11.08 -2.49
C GLY A 186 -0.79 -11.21 -3.45
N PRO A 187 -0.01 -12.30 -3.30
CA PRO A 187 1.20 -12.50 -4.10
C PRO A 187 0.91 -12.84 -5.57
N ARG A 188 -0.28 -13.39 -5.86
CA ARG A 188 -0.72 -13.77 -7.22
C ARG A 188 -1.59 -12.67 -7.84
N ARG A 189 -1.04 -11.48 -8.02
CA ARG A 189 -1.74 -10.37 -8.68
C ARG A 189 -1.32 -10.26 -10.16
N PRO A 190 -2.17 -9.73 -11.06
CA PRO A 190 -1.76 -9.44 -12.43
C PRO A 190 -0.60 -8.43 -12.44
N GLN A 191 0.22 -8.49 -13.49
CA GLN A 191 1.35 -7.58 -13.66
C GLN A 191 0.90 -6.12 -13.79
N HIS A 192 -0.25 -5.88 -14.43
CA HIS A 192 -0.82 -4.56 -14.67
C HIS A 192 -2.27 -4.49 -14.13
N PRO A 193 -2.45 -4.43 -12.80
CA PRO A 193 -3.78 -4.48 -12.19
C PRO A 193 -4.68 -3.28 -12.55
N PHE A 194 -4.07 -2.19 -13.00
CA PHE A 194 -4.73 -0.92 -13.28
C PHE A 194 -4.61 -0.47 -14.74
N ALA A 195 -4.36 -1.41 -15.66
CA ALA A 195 -4.28 -1.08 -17.09
C ALA A 195 -5.63 -0.55 -17.61
N LYS A 196 -5.57 0.54 -18.39
CA LYS A 196 -6.72 1.14 -19.09
C LYS A 196 -7.92 1.50 -18.18
N VAL A 197 -7.68 1.81 -16.92
CA VAL A 197 -8.73 2.22 -15.97
C VAL A 197 -9.07 3.69 -16.14
N ARG A 198 -10.36 3.99 -16.31
CA ARG A 198 -10.87 5.37 -16.31
C ARG A 198 -11.09 5.84 -14.87
N TRP A 199 -10.16 6.66 -14.39
CA TRP A 199 -10.21 7.24 -13.03
C TRP A 199 -11.21 8.38 -12.92
N SER A 200 -11.64 8.67 -11.68
CA SER A 200 -12.53 9.80 -11.33
C SER A 200 -13.94 9.70 -11.92
N GLY A 201 -14.48 8.49 -12.01
CA GLY A 201 -15.84 8.21 -12.47
C GLY A 201 -16.31 6.80 -12.12
N PRO A 202 -17.55 6.45 -12.49
CA PRO A 202 -18.22 5.23 -12.04
C PRO A 202 -17.67 3.93 -12.63
N HIS A 203 -16.69 4.05 -13.52
CA HIS A 203 -16.09 2.93 -14.23
C HIS A 203 -14.83 2.39 -13.54
N ALA A 204 -14.27 3.10 -12.58
CA ALA A 204 -12.96 2.78 -12.02
C ALA A 204 -12.89 1.35 -11.45
N LEU A 205 -13.88 0.92 -10.67
CA LEU A 205 -13.93 -0.46 -10.17
C LEU A 205 -14.13 -1.47 -11.29
N ALA A 206 -15.10 -1.25 -12.17
CA ALA A 206 -15.43 -2.18 -13.26
C ALA A 206 -14.23 -2.38 -14.21
N ASP A 207 -13.59 -1.29 -14.65
CA ASP A 207 -12.40 -1.32 -15.49
C ASP A 207 -11.24 -2.03 -14.77
N THR A 208 -11.10 -1.83 -13.45
CA THR A 208 -10.07 -2.52 -12.66
C THR A 208 -10.34 -4.02 -12.61
N LEU A 209 -11.57 -4.44 -12.32
CA LEU A 209 -11.96 -5.86 -12.24
C LEU A 209 -11.75 -6.61 -13.57
N ALA A 210 -11.87 -5.93 -14.71
CA ALA A 210 -11.56 -6.49 -16.02
C ALA A 210 -10.09 -6.95 -16.15
N ASN A 211 -9.17 -6.45 -15.33
CA ASN A 211 -7.78 -6.92 -15.30
C ASN A 211 -7.58 -8.18 -14.43
N PHE A 212 -8.62 -8.65 -13.74
CA PHE A 212 -8.57 -9.78 -12.79
C PHE A 212 -9.39 -11.00 -13.22
N LEU A 213 -9.74 -11.13 -14.51
CA LEU A 213 -10.59 -12.23 -15.02
C LEU A 213 -10.07 -13.65 -14.70
N GLN A 214 -8.75 -13.81 -14.55
CA GLN A 214 -8.10 -15.08 -14.21
C GLN A 214 -7.71 -15.20 -12.71
N HIS A 215 -8.21 -14.30 -11.87
CA HIS A 215 -7.85 -14.19 -10.47
C HIS A 215 -9.09 -14.27 -9.58
N ARG A 216 -8.93 -14.79 -8.35
CA ARG A 216 -10.02 -14.77 -7.39
C ARG A 216 -10.10 -13.40 -6.75
N VAL A 217 -11.25 -12.74 -6.88
CA VAL A 217 -11.48 -11.42 -6.31
C VAL A 217 -12.56 -11.52 -5.24
N ALA A 218 -12.30 -10.88 -4.09
CA ALA A 218 -13.31 -10.69 -3.04
C ALA A 218 -13.77 -9.23 -3.01
N LEU A 219 -15.04 -9.01 -2.73
CA LEU A 219 -15.60 -7.67 -2.50
C LEU A 219 -16.00 -7.51 -1.03
N LEU A 220 -15.62 -6.40 -0.43
CA LEU A 220 -16.09 -5.99 0.90
C LEU A 220 -17.40 -5.20 0.79
N PRO A 221 -18.12 -4.95 1.90
CA PRO A 221 -19.28 -4.07 1.88
C PRO A 221 -18.94 -2.67 1.34
N PRO A 222 -19.86 -2.05 0.57
CA PRO A 222 -19.62 -0.72 0.05
C PRO A 222 -19.61 0.33 1.16
N LYS A 223 -18.86 1.40 0.97
CA LYS A 223 -18.85 2.58 1.84
C LYS A 223 -18.94 3.86 1.01
N ARG A 224 -19.40 4.93 1.65
CA ARG A 224 -19.48 6.28 1.08
C ARG A 224 -18.29 7.11 1.57
N ASP A 225 -17.67 7.87 0.68
CA ASP A 225 -16.68 8.89 0.98
C ASP A 225 -17.33 10.27 1.14
N VAL A 226 -16.62 11.23 1.73
CA VAL A 226 -17.14 12.59 1.93
C VAL A 226 -16.43 13.55 1.02
N ASP A 227 -17.10 14.02 -0.02
CA ASP A 227 -16.53 14.92 -1.00
C ASP A 227 -17.21 16.28 -1.05
N THR A 228 -18.49 16.37 -0.68
CA THR A 228 -19.26 17.62 -0.70
C THR A 228 -19.85 17.97 0.67
N ALA A 229 -20.44 19.16 0.78
CA ALA A 229 -21.13 19.58 2.01
C ALA A 229 -22.40 18.75 2.25
N GLU A 230 -23.08 18.33 1.19
CA GLU A 230 -24.25 17.45 1.25
C GLU A 230 -23.88 16.08 1.83
N ASP A 231 -22.73 15.51 1.44
CA ASP A 231 -22.21 14.27 2.03
C ASP A 231 -21.94 14.45 3.53
N LEU A 232 -21.41 15.61 3.94
CA LEU A 232 -21.15 15.89 5.35
C LEU A 232 -22.47 16.00 6.14
N VAL A 233 -23.49 16.67 5.60
CA VAL A 233 -24.81 16.77 6.22
C VAL A 233 -25.45 15.38 6.37
N ALA A 234 -25.32 14.52 5.35
CA ALA A 234 -25.84 13.15 5.40
C ALA A 234 -25.19 12.27 6.48
N LEU A 235 -24.04 12.67 7.03
CA LEU A 235 -23.36 11.98 8.13
C LEU A 235 -23.72 12.51 9.50
N MET A 236 -24.27 13.72 9.57
CA MET A 236 -24.80 14.22 10.82
C MET A 236 -26.05 13.40 11.12
N PRO A 237 -26.18 12.77 12.29
CA PRO A 237 -27.45 12.20 12.68
C PRO A 237 -28.49 13.32 12.53
N SER A 238 -29.56 13.05 11.78
CA SER A 238 -30.68 13.97 11.67
C SER A 238 -31.00 14.43 13.08
N ALA A 239 -30.80 15.71 13.37
CA ALA A 239 -31.25 16.26 14.63
C ALA A 239 -32.73 15.90 14.71
N LEU A 240 -33.07 14.94 15.57
CA LEU A 240 -34.44 14.71 16.00
C LEU A 240 -34.94 16.02 16.62
N PRO A 241 -36.23 16.34 16.43
CA PRO A 241 -36.80 17.68 16.49
C PRO A 241 -36.52 18.46 17.77
#